data_AF-T1C611-F1
#
_entry.id   AF-T1C611-F1
#
_cell.length_a   1.000
_cell.length_b   1.000
_cell.length_c   1.000
_cell.angle_alpha   90.00
_cell.angle_beta   90.00
_cell.angle_gamma   90.00
#
_symmetry.space_group_name_H-M   'P 1'
#
loop_
_entity.id
_entity.type
_entity.pdbx_description
1 polymer ?
#
loop_
_entity_poly.entity_id
_entity_poly.type
_entity_poly.pdbx_seq_one_letter_code
_entity_poly.pdbx_strand_id
1 'polypeptide(L)'
;AEAAKARGLAGQYLIALQNTSGQPALTDLNSRAVRERLLAASMQRGWQDGDTDERALITGIARLRAERAQLLGYPDHATYALEDSTAKNPTAVNAMLGRLAPAAVANARREAMALQQAIDAQGGG
;
A
#
# COMPACT_ATOMS: atom_id res chain seq x y z
N ALA A 1 -23.90 3.81 -10.77
CA ALA A 1 -24.18 5.11 -11.43
C ALA A 1 -24.34 6.25 -10.43
N GLU A 2 -24.93 6.04 -9.25
CA GLU A 2 -25.18 7.11 -8.26
C GLU A 2 -23.93 7.90 -7.83
N ALA A 3 -22.81 7.22 -7.56
CA ALA A 3 -21.56 7.91 -7.21
C ALA A 3 -21.03 8.84 -8.33
N ALA A 4 -21.28 8.50 -9.60
CA ALA A 4 -20.90 9.32 -10.74
C ALA A 4 -21.81 10.56 -10.84
N LYS A 5 -23.13 10.35 -10.71
CA LYS A 5 -24.11 11.45 -10.66
C LYS A 5 -23.82 12.44 -9.54
N ALA A 6 -23.52 11.94 -8.34
CA ALA A 6 -23.16 12.76 -7.18
C ALA A 6 -21.89 13.63 -7.41
N ARG A 7 -21.05 13.27 -8.38
CA ARG A 7 -19.85 14.02 -8.77
C ARG A 7 -19.98 14.75 -10.11
N GLY A 8 -21.22 14.94 -10.61
CA GLY A 8 -21.48 15.66 -11.86
C GLY A 8 -21.11 14.88 -13.13
N LEU A 9 -20.79 13.59 -13.02
CA LEU A 9 -20.40 12.72 -14.13
C LEU A 9 -21.63 11.93 -14.64
N ALA A 10 -22.69 12.66 -15.03
CA ALA A 10 -23.92 12.05 -15.53
C ALA A 10 -23.66 11.20 -16.79
N GLY A 11 -24.31 10.04 -16.88
CA GLY A 11 -24.11 9.08 -17.97
C GLY A 11 -22.82 8.24 -17.87
N GLN A 12 -21.99 8.46 -16.85
CA GLN A 12 -20.75 7.71 -16.65
C GLN A 12 -20.82 6.75 -15.45
N TYR A 13 -19.82 5.88 -15.35
CA TYR A 13 -19.58 5.04 -14.19
C TYR A 13 -18.35 5.54 -13.44
N LEU A 14 -18.41 5.48 -12.11
CA LEU A 14 -17.34 5.89 -11.23
C LEU A 14 -17.07 4.79 -10.21
N ILE A 15 -15.81 4.40 -10.11
CA ILE A 15 -15.29 3.51 -9.06
C ILE A 15 -14.47 4.39 -8.13
N ALA A 16 -14.95 4.57 -6.89
CA ALA A 16 -14.21 5.31 -5.88
C ALA A 16 -13.11 4.41 -5.29
N LEU A 17 -11.91 4.98 -5.13
CA LEU A 17 -10.80 4.27 -4.50
C LEU A 17 -11.03 4.15 -2.99
N GLN A 18 -10.67 2.99 -2.45
CA GLN A 18 -10.53 2.75 -1.01
C GLN A 18 -9.07 2.93 -0.57
N ASN A 19 -8.83 3.02 0.74
CA ASN A 19 -7.51 3.32 1.29
C ASN A 19 -6.44 2.25 0.99
N THR A 20 -6.84 0.97 0.88
CA THR A 20 -5.92 -0.16 0.63
C THR A 20 -5.38 -0.17 -0.81
N SER A 21 -4.21 -0.79 -1.03
CA SER A 21 -3.66 -0.93 -2.39
C SER A 21 -4.54 -1.80 -3.28
N GLY A 22 -4.95 -2.97 -2.79
CA GLY A 22 -5.97 -3.80 -3.43
C GLY A 22 -7.34 -3.13 -3.35
N GLN A 23 -8.06 -3.10 -4.47
CA GLN A 23 -9.40 -2.53 -4.58
C GLN A 23 -10.41 -3.68 -4.72
N PRO A 24 -11.51 -3.71 -3.94
CA PRO A 24 -12.46 -4.83 -3.98
C PRO A 24 -13.02 -5.14 -5.37
N ALA A 25 -13.25 -4.10 -6.18
CA ALA A 25 -13.75 -4.25 -7.54
C ALA A 25 -12.80 -5.01 -8.48
N LEU A 26 -11.51 -5.18 -8.13
CA LEU A 26 -10.57 -5.98 -8.94
C LEU A 26 -11.00 -7.44 -9.09
N THR A 27 -11.72 -7.99 -8.10
CA THR A 27 -12.17 -9.38 -8.11
C THR A 27 -13.30 -9.62 -9.12
N ASP A 28 -14.20 -8.65 -9.29
CA ASP A 28 -15.42 -8.83 -10.11
C ASP A 28 -15.25 -8.28 -11.54
N LEU A 29 -14.22 -7.47 -11.79
CA LEU A 29 -13.98 -6.84 -13.09
C LEU A 29 -13.40 -7.85 -14.10
N ASN A 30 -14.18 -8.19 -15.13
CA ASN A 30 -13.75 -9.10 -16.19
C ASN A 30 -12.65 -8.53 -17.10
N SER A 31 -12.64 -7.22 -17.36
CA SER A 31 -11.67 -6.59 -18.26
C SER A 31 -10.31 -6.37 -17.58
N ARG A 32 -9.25 -7.02 -18.09
CA ARG A 32 -7.85 -6.84 -17.64
C ARG A 32 -7.42 -5.37 -17.70
N ALA A 33 -7.75 -4.67 -18.80
CA ALA A 33 -7.40 -3.26 -18.97
C ALA A 33 -8.05 -2.36 -17.91
N VAL A 34 -9.30 -2.64 -17.51
CA VAL A 34 -9.97 -1.89 -16.45
C VAL A 34 -9.37 -2.22 -15.08
N ARG A 35 -9.04 -3.49 -14.81
CA ARG A 35 -8.34 -3.90 -13.59
C ARG A 35 -6.98 -3.20 -13.46
N GLU A 36 -6.21 -3.18 -14.54
CA GLU A 36 -4.90 -2.52 -14.60
C GLU A 36 -5.02 -1.02 -14.33
N ARG A 37 -5.96 -0.33 -14.99
CA ARG A 37 -6.21 1.10 -14.75
C ARG A 37 -6.64 1.39 -13.31
N LEU A 38 -7.51 0.56 -12.73
CA LEU A 38 -7.95 0.71 -11.35
C LEU A 38 -6.80 0.51 -10.35
N LEU A 39 -5.97 -0.52 -10.56
CA LEU A 39 -4.83 -0.79 -9.71
C LEU A 39 -3.77 0.32 -9.83
N ALA A 40 -3.48 0.79 -11.05
CA ALA A 40 -2.56 1.91 -11.27
C ALA A 40 -3.04 3.19 -10.58
N ALA A 41 -4.32 3.53 -10.73
CA ALA A 41 -4.92 4.67 -10.03
C ALA A 41 -4.82 4.53 -8.50
N SER A 42 -4.99 3.31 -7.98
CA SER A 42 -4.83 3.00 -6.55
C SER A 42 -3.39 3.20 -6.07
N MET A 43 -2.42 2.68 -6.80
CA MET A 43 -0.99 2.70 -6.45
C MET A 43 -0.35 4.09 -6.60
N GLN A 44 -0.91 4.97 -7.42
CA GLN A 44 -0.42 6.34 -7.63
C GLN A 44 -1.07 7.38 -6.70
N ARG A 45 -1.99 6.99 -5.81
CA ARG A 45 -2.57 7.94 -4.84
C ARG A 45 -1.47 8.62 -4.03
N GLY A 46 -1.53 9.94 -3.90
CA GLY A 46 -0.51 10.74 -3.20
C GLY A 46 0.83 10.87 -3.96
N TRP A 47 0.93 10.29 -5.16
CA TRP A 47 2.12 10.29 -6.01
C TRP A 47 1.76 10.76 -7.42
N GLN A 48 1.12 11.92 -7.52
CA GLN A 48 0.79 12.57 -8.79
C GLN A 48 1.17 14.05 -8.69
N ASP A 49 1.76 14.59 -9.75
CA ASP A 49 2.13 16.00 -9.80
C ASP A 49 0.88 16.88 -9.58
N GLY A 50 0.99 17.91 -8.74
CA GLY A 50 -0.09 18.83 -8.41
C GLY A 50 -0.39 18.91 -6.91
N ASP A 51 -1.57 19.41 -6.56
CA ASP A 51 -1.94 19.76 -5.18
C ASP A 51 -2.09 18.55 -4.24
N THR A 52 -2.20 17.35 -4.80
CA THR A 52 -2.33 16.10 -4.04
C THR A 52 -1.03 15.30 -3.97
N ASP A 53 0.10 15.89 -4.38
CA ASP A 53 1.42 15.26 -4.26
C ASP A 53 1.89 15.26 -2.80
N GLU A 54 2.07 14.08 -2.21
CA GLU A 54 2.49 13.92 -0.82
C GLU A 54 4.00 13.64 -0.67
N ARG A 55 4.76 13.54 -1.77
CA ARG A 55 6.19 13.16 -1.74
C ARG A 55 7.04 14.08 -0.88
N ALA A 56 6.91 15.39 -1.11
CA ALA A 56 7.65 16.41 -0.37
C ALA A 56 7.21 16.45 1.10
N LEU A 57 5.91 16.30 1.36
CA LEU A 57 5.34 16.26 2.71
C LEU A 57 5.88 15.08 3.51
N ILE A 58 5.83 13.86 2.97
CA ILE A 58 6.30 12.63 3.64
C ILE A 58 7.80 12.70 3.90
N THR A 59 8.58 13.20 2.93
CA THR A 59 10.03 13.36 3.08
C THR A 59 10.35 14.40 4.18
N GLY A 60 9.61 15.52 4.21
CA GLY A 60 9.72 16.52 5.27
C GLY A 60 9.38 15.96 6.65
N ILE A 61 8.31 15.17 6.77
CA ILE A 61 7.92 14.50 8.01
C ILE A 61 9.01 13.52 8.47
N ALA A 62 9.58 12.72 7.57
CA ALA A 62 10.64 11.78 7.90
C ALA A 62 11.89 12.50 8.44
N ARG A 63 12.29 13.60 7.78
CA ARG A 63 13.39 14.46 8.24
C ARG A 63 13.12 15.03 9.63
N LEU A 64 11.97 15.65 9.83
CA LEU A 64 11.60 16.26 11.12
C LEU A 64 11.48 15.22 12.24
N ARG A 65 11.05 14.00 11.93
CA ARG A 65 11.03 12.88 12.89
C ARG A 65 12.43 12.45 13.32
N ALA A 66 13.39 12.43 12.39
CA ALA A 66 14.79 12.14 12.69
C ALA A 66 15.43 13.27 13.52
N GLU A 67 15.24 14.53 13.12
CA GLU A 67 15.72 15.71 13.87
C GLU A 67 15.18 15.73 15.30
N ARG A 68 13.87 15.47 15.47
CA ARG A 68 13.26 15.38 16.80
C ARG A 68 13.89 14.30 17.68
N ALA A 69 14.15 13.12 17.13
CA ALA A 69 14.77 12.03 17.88
C ALA A 69 16.18 12.42 18.35
N GLN A 70 16.98 13.03 17.48
CA GLN A 70 18.32 13.51 17.82
C GLN A 70 18.31 14.57 18.92
N LEU A 71 17.39 15.55 18.84
CA LEU A 71 17.24 16.58 19.88
C LEU A 71 16.88 16.01 21.25
N LEU A 72 16.21 14.86 21.28
CA LEU A 72 15.83 14.17 22.51
C LEU A 72 16.87 13.12 22.96
N GLY A 73 18.01 13.02 22.27
CA GLY A 73 19.10 12.09 22.63
C GLY A 73 18.95 10.67 22.09
N TYR A 74 18.02 10.41 21.16
CA TYR A 74 17.84 9.10 20.52
C TYR A 74 18.58 9.03 19.18
N PRO A 75 19.07 7.84 18.78
CA PRO A 75 19.81 7.68 17.52
C PRO A 75 18.91 7.83 16.28
N ASP A 76 17.63 7.47 16.39
CA ASP A 76 16.67 7.51 15.30
C ASP A 76 15.23 7.59 15.82
N HIS A 77 14.30 7.85 14.91
CA HIS A 77 12.87 7.95 15.22
C HIS A 77 12.27 6.64 15.73
N ALA A 78 12.73 5.47 15.26
CA ALA A 78 12.16 4.19 15.65
C ALA A 78 12.49 3.85 17.11
N THR A 79 13.72 4.14 17.53
CA THR A 79 14.18 3.99 18.91
C THR A 79 13.39 4.91 19.84
N TYR A 80 13.22 6.18 19.44
CA TYR A 80 12.36 7.13 20.17
C TYR A 80 10.91 6.65 20.27
N ALA A 81 10.30 6.23 19.16
CA ALA A 81 8.89 5.84 19.13
C ALA A 81 8.60 4.56 19.94
N LEU A 82 9.59 3.68 20.10
CA LEU A 82 9.42 2.39 20.78
C LEU A 82 9.71 2.43 22.28
N GLU A 83 10.18 3.55 22.82
CA GLU A 83 10.48 3.70 24.25
C GLU A 83 9.26 3.35 25.13
N ASP A 84 8.10 3.92 24.81
CA ASP A 84 6.84 3.66 25.53
C ASP A 84 6.09 2.44 24.98
N SER A 85 6.60 1.81 23.93
CA SER A 85 6.00 0.60 23.37
C SER A 85 6.35 -0.65 24.17
N THR A 86 5.54 -1.69 24.04
CA THR A 86 5.82 -3.02 24.65
C THR A 86 6.99 -3.75 23.99
N ALA A 87 7.27 -3.45 22.72
CA ALA A 87 8.39 -4.03 21.98
C ALA A 87 9.77 -3.45 22.38
N LYS A 88 9.80 -2.28 23.03
CA LYS A 88 10.96 -1.59 23.62
C LYS A 88 12.07 -1.11 22.69
N ASN A 89 12.43 -1.85 21.64
CA ASN A 89 13.49 -1.45 20.73
C ASN A 89 13.33 -2.01 19.30
N PRO A 90 13.93 -1.37 18.29
CA PRO A 90 13.85 -1.82 16.90
C PRO A 90 14.40 -3.23 16.67
N THR A 91 15.40 -3.67 17.43
CA THR A 91 16.00 -5.01 17.29
C THR A 91 14.97 -6.11 17.56
N ALA A 92 14.18 -5.97 18.64
CA ALA A 92 13.12 -6.92 18.97
C ALA A 92 12.03 -6.97 17.88
N VAL A 93 11.63 -5.80 17.36
CA VAL A 93 10.65 -5.69 16.25
C VAL A 93 11.17 -6.40 15.00
N ASN A 94 12.39 -6.07 14.57
CA ASN A 94 13.00 -6.64 13.38
C ASN A 94 13.26 -8.15 13.52
N ALA A 95 13.62 -8.63 14.72
CA ALA A 95 13.78 -10.06 14.98
C ALA A 95 12.45 -10.82 14.85
N MET A 96 11.35 -10.26 15.38
CA MET A 96 10.02 -10.85 15.24
C MET A 96 9.57 -10.89 13.77
N LEU A 97 9.62 -9.76 13.07
CA LEU A 97 9.24 -9.67 11.66
C LEU A 97 10.13 -10.56 10.78
N GLY A 98 11.43 -10.58 11.04
CA GLY A 98 12.41 -11.41 10.33
C GLY A 98 12.16 -12.91 10.48
N ARG A 99 11.58 -13.36 11.61
CA ARG A 99 11.15 -14.76 11.77
C ARG A 99 9.90 -15.11 10.94
N LEU A 100 9.00 -14.14 10.74
CA LEU A 100 7.75 -14.34 10.00
C LEU A 100 7.94 -14.25 8.49
N ALA A 101 8.81 -13.34 8.04
CA ALA A 101 8.95 -12.99 6.62
C ALA A 101 9.28 -14.18 5.70
N PRO A 102 10.20 -15.11 6.04
CA PRO A 102 10.53 -16.23 5.15
C PRO A 102 9.33 -17.14 4.88
N ALA A 103 8.55 -17.48 5.91
CA ALA A 103 7.36 -18.31 5.77
C ALA A 103 6.26 -17.59 5.00
N ALA A 104 6.03 -16.30 5.29
CA ALA A 104 5.05 -15.49 4.57
C ALA A 104 5.38 -15.39 3.06
N VAL A 105 6.65 -15.13 2.71
CA VAL A 105 7.09 -15.07 1.32
C VAL A 105 6.98 -16.43 0.62
N ALA A 106 7.33 -17.52 1.31
CA ALA A 106 7.17 -18.87 0.76
C ALA A 106 5.69 -19.19 0.44
N ASN A 107 4.77 -18.80 1.31
CA ASN A 107 3.34 -18.98 1.09
C ASN A 107 2.85 -18.13 -0.09
N ALA A 108 3.21 -16.84 -0.13
CA ALA A 108 2.84 -15.94 -1.21
C ALA A 108 3.35 -16.43 -2.59
N ARG A 109 4.54 -17.04 -2.64
CA ARG A 109 5.06 -17.65 -3.88
C ARG A 109 4.24 -18.86 -4.31
N ARG A 110 3.81 -19.71 -3.38
CA ARG A 110 2.93 -20.86 -3.70
C ARG A 110 1.56 -20.39 -4.20
N GLU A 111 0.99 -19.35 -3.58
CA GLU A 111 -0.25 -18.73 -4.03
C GLU A 111 -0.11 -18.14 -5.44
N ALA A 112 0.97 -17.42 -5.71
CA ALA A 112 1.26 -16.88 -7.05
C ALA A 112 1.37 -17.99 -8.11
N MET A 113 2.04 -19.11 -7.78
CA MET A 113 2.11 -20.27 -8.69
C MET A 113 0.73 -20.88 -8.97
N ALA A 114 -0.11 -21.02 -7.95
CA ALA A 114 -1.47 -21.54 -8.12
C ALA A 114 -2.34 -20.61 -8.98
N LEU A 115 -2.21 -19.30 -8.79
CA LEU A 115 -2.88 -18.29 -9.64
C LEU A 115 -2.39 -18.35 -11.09
N GLN A 116 -1.09 -18.51 -11.31
CA GLN A 116 -0.53 -18.64 -12.66
C GLN A 116 -1.07 -19.89 -13.36
N GLN A 117 -1.12 -21.03 -12.67
CA GLN A 117 -1.70 -22.26 -13.22
C GLN A 117 -3.18 -22.09 -13.61
N ALA A 118 -3.96 -21.38 -12.80
CA ALA A 118 -5.35 -21.08 -13.12
C ALA A 118 -5.49 -20.16 -14.34
N ILE A 119 -4.60 -19.17 -14.48
CA ILE A 119 -4.53 -18.27 -15.63
C ILE A 119 -4.19 -19.07 -16.90
N ASP A 120 -3.16 -19.91 -16.86
CA ASP A 120 -2.71 -20.74 -17.99
C ASP A 120 -3.82 -21.71 -18.44
N ALA A 121 -4.52 -22.34 -17.50
CA ALA A 121 -5.61 -23.27 -17.79
C ALA A 121 -6.82 -22.61 -18.46
N GLN A 122 -7.01 -21.30 -18.25
CA GLN A 122 -8.08 -20.51 -18.88
C GLN A 122 -7.64 -19.90 -20.22
N GLY A 123 -6.42 -20.19 -20.69
CA GLY A 123 -5.83 -19.57 -21.88
C GLY A 123 -5.56 -18.07 -21.69
N GLY A 124 -5.45 -17.61 -20.44
CA GLY A 124 -5.23 -16.21 -20.09
C GLY A 124 -3.77 -15.82 -20.27
N GLY A 125 -3.52 -14.87 -21.17
CA GLY A 125 -2.27 -14.11 -21.32
C GLY A 125 -2.62 -12.69 -21.71
#